data_AF-A0A135V6M4-F1
#
_entry.id   AF-A0A135V6M4-F1
#
_cell.length_a   1.000
_cell.length_b   1.000
_cell.length_c   1.000
_cell.angle_alpha   90.00
_cell.angle_beta   90.00
_cell.angle_gamma   90.00
#
_symmetry.space_group_name_H-M   'P 1'
#
loop_
_entity.id
_entity.type
_entity.pdbx_description
1 polymer ?
#
loop_
_entity_poly.entity_id
_entity_poly.type
_entity_poly.pdbx_seq_one_letter_code
_entity_poly.pdbx_strand_id
1 'polypeptide(L)'
;RRIEDAAILASLIQENRGSLAQDAEPIFQKYSQMREKRAKEVVKFSFRFILLHGAFLPYGIGSLLRWLIYAFLPGGAWLWFLEFLYGFQPTVPQLNSVSPKT
;
A
#
# COMPACT_ATOMS: atom_id res chain seq x y z
N ARG A 1 -6.31 0.19 -2.54
CA ARG A 1 -5.67 0.89 -3.69
C ARG A 1 -6.37 2.21 -4.02
N ARG A 2 -7.60 2.22 -4.54
CA ARG A 2 -8.29 3.45 -5.00
C ARG A 2 -8.48 4.54 -3.93
N ILE A 3 -8.69 4.15 -2.67
CA ILE A 3 -8.84 5.10 -1.55
C ILE A 3 -7.50 5.80 -1.26
N GLU A 4 -6.40 5.06 -1.28
CA GLU A 4 -5.07 5.63 -1.07
C GLU A 4 -4.63 6.55 -2.21
N ASP A 5 -4.94 6.16 -3.46
CA ASP A 5 -4.71 6.99 -4.65
C ASP A 5 -5.42 8.34 -4.49
N ALA A 6 -6.71 8.31 -4.12
CA ALA A 6 -7.52 9.50 -3.94
C ALA A 6 -6.99 10.41 -2.83
N ALA A 7 -6.60 9.85 -1.68
CA ALA A 7 -6.06 10.63 -0.56
C ALA A 7 -4.74 11.32 -0.91
N ILE A 8 -3.79 10.59 -1.53
CA ILE A 8 -2.50 11.16 -1.92
C ILE A 8 -2.68 12.22 -2.99
N LEU A 9 -3.54 11.96 -3.99
CA LEU A 9 -3.82 12.93 -5.04
C LEU A 9 -4.50 14.20 -4.48
N ALA A 10 -5.47 14.04 -3.57
CA ALA A 10 -6.12 15.17 -2.92
C ALA A 10 -5.15 16.03 -2.10
N SER A 11 -4.22 15.41 -1.36
CA SER A 11 -3.17 16.13 -0.63
C SER A 11 -2.28 16.94 -1.58
N LEU A 12 -1.83 16.32 -2.68
CA LEU A 12 -0.97 16.97 -3.66
C LEU A 12 -1.68 18.14 -4.38
N ILE A 13 -2.95 17.96 -4.71
CA ILE A 13 -3.77 19.02 -5.32
C ILE A 13 -3.94 20.19 -4.35
N GLN A 14 -4.22 19.90 -3.08
CA GLN A 14 -4.43 20.93 -2.07
C GLN A 14 -3.15 21.73 -1.80
N GLU A 15 -2.00 21.05 -1.73
CA GLU A 15 -0.68 21.68 -1.54
C GLU A 15 -0.26 22.57 -2.71
N ASN A 16 -0.70 22.24 -3.92
CA ASN A 16 -0.25 22.89 -5.16
C ASN A 16 -1.40 23.62 -5.88
N ARG A 17 -2.46 23.99 -5.15
CA ARG A 17 -3.69 24.56 -5.73
C ARG A 17 -3.43 25.82 -6.55
N GLY A 18 -2.44 26.63 -6.17
CA GLY A 18 -2.06 27.85 -6.88
C GLY A 18 -1.22 27.61 -8.15
N SER A 19 -0.43 26.54 -8.20
CA SER A 19 0.46 26.20 -9.33
C SER A 19 -0.18 25.26 -10.36
N LEU A 20 -1.24 24.54 -9.96
CA LEU A 20 -2.01 23.62 -10.81
C LEU A 20 -2.55 24.26 -12.10
N ALA A 21 -2.87 25.56 -12.07
CA ALA A 21 -3.40 26.27 -13.24
C ALA A 21 -2.31 26.64 -14.27
N GLN A 22 -1.03 26.63 -13.86
CA GLN A 22 0.10 27.04 -14.70
C GLN A 22 0.91 25.85 -15.18
N ASP A 23 1.20 24.88 -14.30
CA ASP A 23 1.91 23.66 -14.66
C ASP A 23 1.56 22.51 -13.71
N ALA A 24 0.72 21.59 -14.20
CA ALA A 24 0.25 20.43 -13.43
C ALA A 24 1.10 19.17 -13.63
N GLU A 25 1.89 19.12 -14.70
CA GLU A 25 2.72 17.97 -15.07
C GLU A 25 3.69 17.52 -13.97
N PRO A 26 4.48 18.41 -13.32
CA PRO A 26 5.41 17.98 -12.27
C PRO A 26 4.70 17.42 -11.03
N ILE A 27 3.47 17.86 -10.77
CA ILE A 27 2.65 17.38 -9.64
C ILE A 27 2.16 15.96 -9.92
N PHE A 28 1.70 15.69 -11.15
CA PHE A 28 1.29 14.35 -11.56
C PHE A 28 2.47 13.39 -11.66
N GLN A 29 3.65 13.86 -12.08
CA GLN A 29 4.87 13.04 -12.07
C GLN A 29 5.27 12.66 -10.64
N LYS A 30 5.22 13.61 -9.70
CA LYS A 30 5.47 13.34 -8.28
C LYS A 30 4.46 12.34 -7.71
N TYR A 31 3.17 12.50 -8.01
CA TYR A 31 2.13 11.53 -7.66
C TYR A 31 2.45 10.13 -8.22
N SER A 32 2.78 10.05 -9.50
CA SER A 32 3.09 8.80 -10.20
C SER A 32 4.26 8.08 -9.53
N GLN A 33 5.36 8.77 -9.26
CA GLN A 33 6.53 8.20 -8.58
C GLN A 33 6.21 7.68 -7.17
N MET A 34 5.43 8.44 -6.38
CA MET A 34 5.02 8.02 -5.04
C MET A 34 4.16 6.75 -5.08
N ARG A 35 3.23 6.66 -6.05
CA ARG A 35 2.33 5.52 -6.18
C ARG A 35 2.97 4.31 -6.83
N GLU A 36 3.90 4.50 -7.76
CA GLU A 36 4.52 3.42 -8.52
C GLU A 36 5.27 2.46 -7.60
N LYS A 37 6.06 2.99 -6.65
CA LYS A 37 6.80 2.16 -5.68
C LYS A 37 5.85 1.29 -4.85
N ARG A 38 4.84 1.91 -4.22
CA ARG A 38 3.84 1.21 -3.40
C ARG A 38 3.04 0.22 -4.24
N ALA A 39 2.68 0.59 -5.47
CA ALA A 39 1.95 -0.25 -6.40
C ALA A 39 2.72 -1.54 -6.73
N LYS A 40 4.03 -1.43 -7.01
CA LYS A 40 4.91 -2.58 -7.28
C LYS A 40 5.04 -3.49 -6.07
N GLU A 41 5.21 -2.92 -4.87
CA GLU A 41 5.32 -3.68 -3.63
C GLU A 41 4.03 -4.49 -3.35
N VAL A 42 2.86 -3.88 -3.53
CA VAL A 42 1.57 -4.57 -3.36
C VAL A 42 1.40 -5.70 -4.38
N VAL A 43 1.76 -5.50 -5.65
CA VAL A 43 1.68 -6.57 -6.67
C VAL A 43 2.61 -7.73 -6.31
N LYS A 44 3.85 -7.43 -5.92
CA LYS A 44 4.83 -8.44 -5.48
C LYS A 44 4.35 -9.21 -4.26
N PHE A 45 3.74 -8.51 -3.30
CA PHE A 45 3.10 -9.11 -2.13
C PHE A 45 1.98 -10.06 -2.56
N SER A 46 1.02 -9.61 -3.38
CA SER A 46 -0.11 -10.43 -3.83
C SER A 46 0.34 -11.70 -4.55
N PHE A 47 1.35 -11.60 -5.42
CA PHE A 47 1.92 -12.77 -6.09
C PHE A 47 2.50 -13.79 -5.09
N ARG A 48 3.33 -13.32 -4.15
CA ARG A 48 3.90 -14.19 -3.10
C ARG A 48 2.83 -14.79 -2.21
N PHE A 49 1.81 -14.01 -1.87
CA PHE A 49 0.69 -14.44 -1.06
C PHE A 49 -0.09 -15.57 -1.76
N ILE A 50 -0.39 -15.42 -3.05
CA ILE A 50 -1.05 -16.46 -3.84
C ILE A 50 -0.18 -17.72 -3.95
N LEU A 51 1.12 -17.58 -4.19
CA LEU A 51 2.04 -18.73 -4.25
C LEU A 51 2.04 -19.53 -2.95
N LEU A 52 2.08 -18.84 -1.81
CA LEU A 52 2.03 -19.46 -0.49
C LEU A 52 0.68 -20.16 -0.21
N HIS A 53 -0.43 -19.48 -0.51
CA HIS A 53 -1.77 -19.97 -0.14
C HIS A 53 -2.30 -21.02 -1.10
N GLY A 54 -2.02 -20.85 -2.39
CA GLY A 54 -2.40 -21.77 -3.45
C GLY A 54 -1.46 -22.99 -3.56
N ALA A 55 -0.41 -23.06 -2.75
CA ALA A 55 0.59 -24.14 -2.80
C ALA A 55 1.23 -24.33 -4.20
N PHE A 56 1.24 -23.28 -5.02
CA PHE A 56 1.75 -23.30 -6.40
C PHE A 56 3.27 -23.14 -6.48
N LEU A 57 4.00 -23.78 -5.55
CA LEU A 57 5.45 -23.87 -5.63
C LEU A 57 5.83 -25.11 -6.44
N PRO A 58 6.86 -25.00 -7.31
CA PRO A 58 7.30 -26.12 -8.13
C PRO A 58 7.75 -27.30 -7.25
N TYR A 59 7.73 -28.50 -7.82
CA TYR A 59 8.14 -29.75 -7.18
C TYR A 59 7.25 -30.25 -6.02
N GLY A 60 6.01 -29.75 -5.90
CA GLY A 60 5.06 -30.23 -4.88
C GLY A 60 5.36 -29.76 -3.45
N ILE A 61 6.36 -28.89 -3.28
CA ILE A 61 6.81 -28.38 -1.98
C ILE A 61 5.80 -27.38 -1.38
N GLY A 62 4.88 -26.85 -2.20
CA GLY A 62 3.94 -25.82 -1.78
C GLY A 62 3.04 -26.23 -0.62
N SER A 63 2.54 -27.46 -0.61
CA SER A 63 1.69 -27.97 0.48
C SER A 63 2.46 -28.11 1.80
N LEU A 64 3.70 -28.57 1.74
CA LEU A 64 4.57 -28.70 2.91
C LEU A 64 4.94 -27.33 3.49
N LEU A 65 5.34 -26.39 2.62
CA LEU A 65 5.69 -25.04 3.05
C LEU A 65 4.50 -24.30 3.65
N ARG A 66 3.33 -24.41 3.01
CA ARG A 66 2.07 -23.89 3.56
C ARG A 66 1.81 -24.50 4.94
N TRP A 67 1.87 -25.81 5.07
CA TRP A 67 1.64 -26.47 6.35
C TRP A 67 2.61 -26.00 7.44
N LEU A 68 3.92 -25.93 7.15
CA LEU A 68 4.94 -25.43 8.09
C LEU A 68 4.62 -24.00 8.55
N ILE A 69 4.31 -23.11 7.61
CA ILE A 69 4.00 -21.72 7.94
C ILE A 69 2.73 -21.63 8.79
N TYR A 70 1.68 -22.38 8.46
CA TYR A 70 0.43 -22.30 9.21
C TYR A 70 0.45 -23.04 10.56
N ALA A 71 1.28 -24.07 10.69
CA ALA A 71 1.40 -24.83 11.93
C ALA A 71 2.30 -24.14 12.95
N PHE A 72 3.33 -23.41 12.50
CA PHE A 72 4.38 -22.90 13.39
C PHE A 72 4.53 -21.38 13.41
N LEU A 73 4.03 -20.64 12.40
CA LEU A 73 4.22 -19.20 12.36
C LEU A 73 3.24 -18.49 13.32
N PRO A 74 3.73 -17.78 14.34
CA PRO A 74 2.87 -17.13 15.32
C PRO A 74 2.12 -15.94 14.71
N GLY A 75 0.96 -15.61 15.28
CA GLY A 75 0.13 -14.50 14.82
C GLY A 75 0.87 -13.15 14.76
N GLY A 76 1.82 -12.90 15.66
CA GLY A 76 2.63 -11.68 15.63
C GLY A 76 3.50 -11.54 14.38
N ALA A 77 4.05 -12.63 13.87
CA ALA A 77 4.83 -12.62 12.62
C ALA A 77 3.92 -12.35 11.41
N TRP A 78 2.68 -12.85 11.43
CA TRP A 78 1.66 -12.50 10.43
C TRP A 78 1.27 -11.02 10.50
N LEU A 79 1.07 -10.48 11.70
CA LEU A 79 0.75 -9.07 11.89
C LEU A 79 1.87 -8.17 11.39
N TRP A 80 3.13 -8.46 11.74
CA TRP A 80 4.30 -7.74 11.22
C TRP A 80 4.40 -7.83 9.70
N PHE A 81 4.19 -9.02 9.13
CA PHE A 81 4.21 -9.21 7.68
C PHE A 81 3.09 -8.41 6.97
N LEU A 82 1.93 -8.29 7.60
CA LEU A 82 0.78 -7.56 7.09
C LEU A 82 0.79 -6.06 7.45
N GLU A 83 1.66 -5.63 8.36
CA GLU A 83 1.78 -4.25 8.84
C GLU A 83 2.10 -3.31 7.69
N PHE A 84 2.96 -3.72 6.76
CA PHE A 84 3.20 -2.95 5.54
C PHE A 84 1.90 -2.68 4.76
N LEU A 85 0.95 -3.62 4.72
CA LEU A 85 -0.31 -3.48 3.98
C LEU A 85 -1.31 -2.62 4.75
N TYR A 86 -1.61 -2.98 6.01
CA TYR A 86 -2.67 -2.37 6.81
C TYR A 86 -2.23 -1.17 7.64
N GLY A 87 -0.94 -1.05 7.96
CA GLY A 87 -0.37 0.07 8.69
C GLY A 87 -0.16 1.32 7.83
N PHE A 88 -0.31 1.22 6.50
CA PHE A 88 -0.23 2.38 5.62
C PHE A 88 -1.60 3.05 5.48
N GLN A 89 -1.77 4.16 6.20
CA GLN A 89 -2.94 5.02 6.07
C GLN A 89 -2.51 6.37 5.50
N PRO A 90 -2.81 6.67 4.22
CA PRO A 90 -2.51 7.98 3.67
C PRO A 90 -3.45 9.01 4.28
N THR A 91 -2.88 9.92 5.05
CA THR A 91 -3.59 11.06 5.64
C THR A 91 -3.41 12.28 4.76
N VAL A 92 -4.48 13.06 4.58
CA VAL A 92 -4.41 14.41 4.02
C VAL A 92 -4.21 15.37 5.20
N PRO A 93 -2.99 15.89 5.44
CA PRO A 93 -2.69 16.66 6.64
C PRO A 93 -3.60 17.89 6.79
N GLN A 94 -4.02 18.46 5.66
CA GLN A 94 -4.86 19.65 5.62
C GLN A 94 -6.33 19.40 6.01
N LEU A 95 -6.80 18.14 6.05
CA LEU A 95 -8.14 17.82 6.57
C LEU A 95 -8.17 17.80 8.10
N ASN A 96 -7.04 17.46 8.75
CA ASN A 96 -6.96 17.40 10.21
C ASN A 96 -6.90 18.79 10.85
N SER A 97 -6.42 19.80 10.13
CA SER A 97 -6.33 21.18 10.62
C SER A 97 -7.67 21.95 10.61
N VAL A 98 -8.70 21.40 9.95
CA VAL A 98 -10.03 22.04 9.84
C VAL A 98 -11.02 21.46 10.86
N SER A 99 -10.67 20.39 11.56
CA SER A 99 -11.54 19.82 12.60
C SER A 99 -11.48 20.70 13.86
N PRO A 100 -12.58 21.38 14.27
CA PRO A 100 -12.61 22.04 15.56
C PRO A 100 -12.50 20.95 16.63
N LYS A 101 -11.49 21.10 17.51
CA LYS A 101 -11.38 20.28 18.71
C LYS A 101 -12.70 20.39 19.46
N THR A 102 -13.41 19.27 19.54
CA THR A 102 -14.59 19.11 20.40
C THR A 102 -14.15 18.84 21.82
#